data_AF-A0A833DAT6-F1
#
_entry.id   AF-A0A833DAT6-F1
#
_cell.length_a   1.000
_cell.length_b   1.000
_cell.length_c   1.000
_cell.angle_alpha   90.00
_cell.angle_beta   90.00
_cell.angle_gamma   90.00
#
_symmetry.space_group_name_H-M   'P 1'
#
loop_
_entity.id
_entity.type
_entity.pdbx_description
1 polymer ?
#
loop_
_entity_poly.entity_id
_entity_poly.type
_entity_poly.pdbx_seq_one_letter_code
_entity_poly.pdbx_strand_id
1 'polypeptide(L)'
;MGWLVDLEMIRHLLLLIFIGLAYWGCDKKGIINGGHYKNDNMDRLNTYYLYDFISKGKVEKHAMESTYTDGSTTANYYFSYNSNIPSHSLELVKSLSEANKLIDDYSYNIKYAFIRNKSGEMRFVDCSESPNDKLCSP
;
A
#
# COMPACT_ATOMS: atom_id res chain seq x y z
N MET A 1 6.12 35.37 43.66
CA MET A 1 6.48 35.49 42.23
C MET A 1 6.85 34.14 41.60
N GLY A 2 7.59 33.24 42.25
CA GLY A 2 8.04 31.96 41.64
C GLY A 2 6.93 30.98 41.19
N TRP A 3 5.89 30.80 42.01
CA TRP A 3 4.78 29.87 41.70
C TRP A 3 3.97 30.20 40.44
N LEU A 4 3.94 31.47 40.01
CA LEU A 4 3.25 31.91 38.79
C LEU A 4 4.07 31.60 37.54
N VAL A 5 5.40 31.67 37.62
CA VAL A 5 6.32 31.38 36.50
C VAL A 5 6.33 29.88 36.18
N ASP A 6 6.28 29.02 37.20
CA ASP A 6 6.20 27.57 37.02
C ASP A 6 4.88 27.13 36.37
N LEU A 7 3.76 27.78 36.70
CA LEU A 7 2.46 27.47 36.12
C LEU A 7 2.38 27.85 34.63
N GLU A 8 2.97 28.99 34.23
CA GLU A 8 3.05 29.41 32.83
C GLU A 8 3.97 28.50 32.01
N MET A 9 5.11 28.11 32.56
CA MET A 9 6.04 27.21 31.89
C MET A 9 5.44 25.81 31.67
N ILE A 10 4.71 25.28 32.66
CA ILE A 10 3.95 24.03 32.52
C ILE A 10 2.85 24.17 31.46
N ARG A 11 2.14 25.31 31.42
CA ARG A 11 1.12 25.58 30.39
C ARG A 11 1.71 25.57 28.98
N HIS A 12 2.87 26.19 28.77
CA HIS A 12 3.53 26.19 27.47
C HIS A 12 4.05 24.81 27.07
N LEU A 13 4.59 24.04 28.01
CA LEU A 13 5.03 22.67 27.76
C LEU A 13 3.85 21.76 27.37
N LEU A 14 2.72 21.87 28.07
CA LEU A 14 1.51 21.11 27.75
C LEU A 14 0.97 21.48 26.36
N LEU A 15 0.95 22.77 26.00
CA LEU A 15 0.53 23.22 24.67
C LEU A 15 1.41 22.64 23.55
N LEU A 16 2.73 22.59 23.75
CA LEU A 16 3.66 21.98 22.80
C LEU A 16 3.43 20.47 22.65
N ILE A 17 3.15 19.77 23.75
CA ILE A 17 2.80 18.35 23.75
C ILE A 17 1.47 18.13 23.00
N PHE A 18 0.44 18.93 23.25
CA PHE A 18 -0.84 18.83 22.54
C PHE A 18 -0.71 19.10 21.03
N ILE A 19 0.14 20.05 20.62
CA ILE A 19 0.45 20.29 19.21
C ILE A 19 1.17 19.06 18.61
N GLY A 20 2.16 18.50 19.32
CA GLY A 20 2.85 17.28 18.89
C GLY A 20 1.93 16.07 18.75
N LEU A 21 0.99 15.88 19.67
CA LEU A 21 0.00 14.80 19.63
C LEU A 21 -1.03 14.97 18.51
N ALA A 22 -1.39 16.20 18.16
CA ALA A 22 -2.31 16.48 17.04
C ALA A 22 -1.71 16.09 15.67
N TYR A 23 -0.39 16.19 15.51
CA TYR A 23 0.30 15.73 14.29
C TYR A 23 0.38 14.21 14.16
N TRP A 24 0.31 13.48 15.27
CA TRP A 24 0.41 12.01 15.25
C TRP A 24 -0.90 11.32 14.83
N GLY A 25 -2.03 12.03 14.92
CA GLY A 25 -3.36 11.43 14.82
C GLY A 25 -4.05 11.44 13.45
N CYS A 26 -3.42 11.97 12.39
CA CYS A 26 -4.08 12.09 11.08
C CYS A 26 -3.55 11.09 10.05
N ASP A 27 -3.53 9.80 10.38
CA ASP A 27 -3.33 8.75 9.38
C ASP A 27 -4.66 8.51 8.65
N LYS A 28 -5.01 9.44 7.75
CA LYS A 28 -6.09 9.22 6.77
C LYS A 28 -5.64 8.06 5.88
N LYS A 29 -6.06 6.83 6.22
CA LYS A 29 -5.77 5.62 5.44
C LYS A 29 -6.28 5.79 4.02
N GLY A 30 -5.40 6.19 3.10
CA GLY A 30 -5.75 6.41 1.70
C GLY A 30 -5.37 5.26 0.77
N ILE A 31 -4.94 4.13 1.34
CA ILE A 31 -4.72 2.86 0.66
C ILE A 31 -5.78 1.90 1.20
N ILE A 32 -6.70 1.47 0.34
CA ILE A 32 -7.81 0.57 0.70
C ILE A 32 -7.57 -0.78 0.03
N ASN A 33 -7.73 -1.89 0.77
CA ASN A 33 -7.66 -3.22 0.19
C ASN A 33 -8.78 -3.42 -0.84
N GLY A 34 -8.41 -3.83 -2.05
CA GLY A 34 -9.30 -4.02 -3.19
C GLY A 34 -9.49 -5.49 -3.57
N GLY A 35 -9.16 -6.45 -2.70
CA GLY A 35 -9.22 -7.88 -2.98
C GLY A 35 -7.83 -8.54 -2.97
N HIS A 36 -7.83 -9.86 -2.89
CA HIS A 36 -6.60 -10.64 -2.90
C HIS A 36 -6.83 -12.06 -3.43
N TYR A 37 -5.73 -12.65 -3.90
CA TYR A 37 -5.57 -14.07 -4.15
C TYR A 37 -4.51 -14.62 -3.20
N LYS A 38 -4.71 -15.85 -2.75
CA LYS A 38 -3.72 -16.60 -1.97
C LYS A 38 -3.82 -18.09 -2.25
N ASN A 39 -2.69 -18.79 -2.32
CA ASN A 39 -2.63 -20.24 -2.43
C ASN A 39 -1.96 -20.92 -1.22
N ASP A 40 -1.91 -22.26 -1.28
CA ASP A 40 -1.30 -23.11 -0.25
C ASP A 40 0.23 -22.92 -0.13
N ASN A 41 0.88 -22.48 -1.22
CA ASN A 41 2.31 -22.11 -1.21
C ASN A 41 2.54 -20.71 -0.61
N MET A 42 1.49 -20.05 -0.12
CA MET A 42 1.52 -18.70 0.43
C MET A 42 1.91 -17.64 -0.59
N ASP A 43 1.81 -17.94 -1.89
CA ASP A 43 1.88 -16.93 -2.93
C ASP A 43 0.66 -16.00 -2.76
N ARG A 44 0.91 -14.69 -2.84
CA ARG A 44 -0.10 -13.66 -2.64
C ARG A 44 -0.11 -12.70 -3.82
N LEU A 45 -1.30 -12.32 -4.23
CA LEU A 45 -1.53 -11.17 -5.08
C LEU A 45 -2.56 -10.31 -4.38
N ASN A 46 -2.22 -9.06 -4.10
CA ASN A 46 -3.12 -8.12 -3.46
C ASN A 46 -3.40 -6.96 -4.40
N THR A 47 -4.61 -6.43 -4.34
CA THR A 47 -4.95 -5.19 -5.02
C THR A 47 -5.33 -4.13 -4.02
N TYR A 48 -5.09 -2.87 -4.38
CA TYR A 48 -5.40 -1.74 -3.52
C TYR A 48 -5.95 -0.57 -4.34
N TYR A 49 -6.91 0.14 -3.76
CA TYR A 49 -7.37 1.44 -4.23
C TYR A 49 -6.59 2.56 -3.55
N LEU A 50 -6.14 3.53 -4.33
CA LEU A 50 -5.44 4.73 -3.88
C LEU A 50 -6.30 5.98 -4.05
N TYR A 51 -6.50 6.71 -2.96
CA TYR A 51 -6.96 8.09 -3.06
C TYR A 51 -5.87 9.00 -3.62
N ASP A 52 -6.27 10.05 -4.34
CA ASP A 52 -5.37 10.94 -5.07
C ASP A 52 -4.38 11.73 -4.19
N PHE A 53 -4.67 11.88 -2.90
CA PHE A 53 -3.79 12.59 -1.96
C PHE A 53 -2.64 11.72 -1.41
N ILE A 54 -2.57 10.43 -1.74
CA ILE A 54 -1.51 9.54 -1.25
C ILE A 54 -0.25 9.71 -2.10
N SER A 55 0.88 9.98 -1.42
CA SER A 55 2.18 10.12 -2.06
C SER A 55 2.79 8.76 -2.43
N LYS A 56 3.59 8.74 -3.51
CA LYS A 56 4.37 7.57 -3.97
C LYS A 56 5.15 6.89 -2.83
N GLY A 57 5.87 7.67 -2.02
CA GLY A 57 6.64 7.13 -0.89
C GLY A 57 5.79 6.44 0.19
N LYS A 58 4.52 6.87 0.39
CA LYS A 58 3.60 6.14 1.29
C LYS A 58 3.16 4.80 0.68
N VAL A 59 2.90 4.77 -0.63
CA VAL A 59 2.56 3.53 -1.35
C VAL A 59 3.73 2.55 -1.32
N GLU A 60 4.93 3.03 -1.60
CA GLU A 60 6.15 2.23 -1.58
C GLU A 60 6.43 1.65 -0.19
N LYS A 61 6.35 2.46 0.87
CA LYS A 61 6.49 1.98 2.25
C LYS A 61 5.48 0.89 2.57
N HIS A 62 4.20 1.10 2.24
CA HIS A 62 3.16 0.10 2.44
C HIS A 62 3.43 -1.20 1.65
N ALA A 63 3.95 -1.08 0.42
CA ALA A 63 4.32 -2.23 -0.39
C ALA A 63 5.46 -3.04 0.25
N MET A 64 6.50 -2.37 0.74
CA MET A 64 7.64 -3.01 1.43
C MET A 64 7.24 -3.68 2.74
N GLU A 65 6.26 -3.13 3.46
CA GLU A 65 5.73 -3.68 4.73
C GLU A 65 4.70 -4.81 4.51
N SER A 66 4.38 -5.16 3.26
CA SER A 66 3.37 -6.17 2.95
C SER A 66 3.78 -7.57 3.42
N THR A 67 2.78 -8.32 3.89
CA THR A 67 2.97 -9.69 4.38
C THR A 67 3.66 -10.56 3.35
N TYR A 68 4.78 -11.16 3.75
CA TYR A 68 5.60 -12.04 2.94
C TYR A 68 5.89 -13.34 3.68
N THR A 69 6.11 -14.42 2.94
CA THR A 69 6.52 -15.72 3.48
C THR A 69 7.76 -16.16 2.71
N ASP A 70 8.81 -16.58 3.42
CA ASP A 70 10.06 -17.02 2.77
C ASP A 70 9.78 -18.15 1.77
N GLY A 71 10.30 -18.00 0.55
CA GLY A 71 10.08 -18.95 -0.54
C GLY A 71 8.77 -18.76 -1.34
N SER A 72 7.93 -17.78 -0.97
CA SER A 72 6.69 -17.45 -1.70
C SER A 72 6.82 -16.15 -2.50
N THR A 73 5.88 -15.89 -3.40
CA THR A 73 5.76 -14.59 -4.07
C THR A 73 4.72 -13.71 -3.37
N THR A 74 4.94 -12.39 -3.31
CA THR A 74 3.92 -11.41 -2.95
C THR A 74 3.91 -10.29 -3.97
N ALA A 75 2.81 -10.12 -4.69
CA ALA A 75 2.61 -9.03 -5.64
C ALA A 75 1.52 -8.09 -5.13
N ASN A 76 1.74 -6.78 -5.27
CA ASN A 76 0.74 -5.77 -4.96
C ASN A 76 0.52 -4.86 -6.16
N TYR A 77 -0.74 -4.65 -6.52
CA TYR A 77 -1.12 -3.74 -7.60
C TYR A 77 -2.00 -2.62 -7.06
N TYR A 78 -1.58 -1.39 -7.30
CA TYR A 78 -2.22 -0.20 -6.77
C TYR A 78 -2.92 0.57 -7.89
N PHE A 79 -4.24 0.71 -7.75
CA PHE A 79 -5.11 1.35 -8.73
C PHE A 79 -5.61 2.69 -8.21
N SER A 80 -6.03 3.57 -9.11
CA SER A 80 -6.76 4.78 -8.71
C SER A 80 -8.08 4.41 -8.04
N TYR A 81 -8.56 5.20 -7.07
CA TYR A 81 -9.78 4.92 -6.31
C TYR A 81 -11.05 4.72 -7.16
N ASN A 82 -11.12 5.35 -8.33
CA ASN A 82 -12.26 5.23 -9.26
C ASN A 82 -12.14 4.06 -10.24
N SER A 83 -11.11 3.22 -10.11
CA SER A 83 -10.92 2.05 -10.99
C SER A 83 -11.91 0.95 -10.60
N ASN A 84 -12.30 0.10 -11.55
CA ASN A 84 -13.08 -1.10 -11.26
C ASN A 84 -12.13 -2.29 -11.11
N ILE A 85 -11.63 -2.56 -9.90
CA ILE A 85 -10.80 -3.76 -9.67
C ILE A 85 -11.72 -4.98 -9.57
N PRO A 86 -11.37 -6.13 -10.16
CA PRO A 86 -12.16 -7.36 -10.07
C PRO A 86 -11.99 -8.06 -8.71
N SER A 87 -12.28 -7.36 -7.61
CA SER A 87 -12.02 -7.77 -6.22
C SER A 87 -12.56 -9.16 -5.88
N HIS A 88 -13.84 -9.42 -6.22
CA HIS A 88 -14.49 -10.68 -5.91
C HIS A 88 -14.00 -11.83 -6.80
N SER A 89 -13.68 -11.53 -8.06
CA SER A 89 -13.17 -12.54 -9.00
C SER A 89 -11.79 -13.05 -8.58
N LEU A 90 -10.96 -12.21 -7.96
CA LEU A 90 -9.64 -12.61 -7.43
C LEU A 90 -9.71 -13.68 -6.34
N GLU A 91 -10.81 -13.76 -5.59
CA GLU A 91 -11.00 -14.80 -4.57
C GLU A 91 -11.38 -16.15 -5.17
N LEU A 92 -11.84 -16.16 -6.43
CA LEU A 92 -12.36 -17.35 -7.12
C LEU A 92 -11.35 -17.99 -8.08
N VAL A 93 -10.26 -17.30 -8.42
CA VAL A 93 -9.21 -17.85 -9.29
C VAL A 93 -8.43 -18.96 -8.60
N LYS A 94 -7.99 -19.96 -9.36
CA LYS A 94 -7.40 -21.19 -8.82
C LYS A 94 -5.88 -21.16 -8.80
N SER A 95 -5.25 -20.24 -9.52
CA SER A 95 -3.80 -20.16 -9.65
C SER A 95 -3.30 -18.72 -9.69
N LEU A 96 -2.04 -18.52 -9.31
CA LEU A 96 -1.38 -17.21 -9.41
C LEU A 96 -1.33 -16.72 -10.87
N SER A 97 -1.21 -17.65 -11.83
CA SER A 97 -1.25 -17.31 -13.27
C SER A 97 -2.62 -16.78 -13.70
N GLU A 98 -3.71 -17.39 -13.21
CA GLU A 98 -5.06 -16.87 -13.46
C GLU A 98 -5.28 -15.52 -12.77
N ALA A 99 -4.77 -15.35 -11.55
CA ALA A 99 -4.82 -14.09 -10.83
C ALA A 99 -4.09 -12.97 -11.60
N ASN A 100 -2.86 -13.23 -12.08
CA ASN A 100 -2.11 -12.26 -12.89
C ASN A 100 -2.86 -11.90 -14.18
N LYS A 101 -3.36 -12.90 -14.91
CA LYS A 101 -4.15 -12.66 -16.13
C LYS A 101 -5.39 -11.78 -15.85
N LEU A 102 -6.10 -12.04 -14.75
CA LEU A 102 -7.23 -11.22 -14.34
C LEU A 102 -6.81 -9.79 -14.01
N ILE A 103 -5.62 -9.56 -13.47
CA ILE A 103 -5.09 -8.21 -13.23
C ILE A 103 -4.65 -7.53 -14.53
N ASP A 104 -4.06 -8.27 -15.45
CA ASP A 104 -3.57 -7.74 -16.73
C ASP A 104 -4.69 -7.13 -17.59
N ASP A 105 -5.90 -7.72 -17.53
CA ASP A 105 -7.11 -7.17 -18.16
C ASP A 105 -7.44 -5.74 -17.66
N TYR A 106 -6.89 -5.32 -16.51
CA TYR A 106 -7.07 -4.01 -15.89
C TYR A 106 -5.76 -3.21 -15.76
N SER A 107 -4.68 -3.68 -16.40
CA SER A 107 -3.32 -3.11 -16.34
C SER A 107 -3.27 -1.60 -16.57
N TYR A 108 -4.10 -1.09 -17.49
CA TYR A 108 -4.19 0.33 -17.84
C TYR A 108 -4.52 1.26 -16.67
N ASN A 109 -5.09 0.75 -15.57
CA ASN A 109 -5.42 1.52 -14.37
C ASN A 109 -4.42 1.36 -13.23
N ILE A 110 -3.39 0.53 -13.40
CA ILE A 110 -2.36 0.31 -12.38
C ILE A 110 -1.47 1.55 -12.33
N LYS A 111 -1.44 2.23 -11.18
CA LYS A 111 -0.53 3.35 -10.91
C LYS A 111 0.84 2.86 -10.45
N TYR A 112 0.86 1.88 -9.56
CA TYR A 112 2.08 1.29 -9.04
C TYR A 112 1.96 -0.23 -8.97
N ALA A 113 3.09 -0.90 -9.19
CA ALA A 113 3.21 -2.33 -9.05
C ALA A 113 4.39 -2.68 -8.14
N PHE A 114 4.21 -3.71 -7.33
CA PHE A 114 5.25 -4.22 -6.45
C PHE A 114 5.31 -5.74 -6.54
N ILE A 115 6.52 -6.28 -6.45
CA ILE A 115 6.74 -7.70 -6.23
C ILE A 115 7.84 -7.91 -5.20
N ARG A 116 7.62 -8.90 -4.34
CA ARG A 116 8.67 -9.62 -3.62
C ARG A 116 8.66 -11.05 -4.09
N ASN A 117 9.74 -11.49 -4.74
CA ASN A 117 9.82 -12.83 -5.32
C ASN A 117 10.21 -13.89 -4.27
N LYS A 118 10.27 -15.16 -4.69
CA LYS A 118 10.60 -16.31 -3.83
C LYS A 118 11.99 -16.23 -3.18
N SER A 119 12.91 -15.50 -3.79
CA SER A 119 14.25 -15.23 -3.25
C SER A 119 14.27 -14.05 -2.28
N GLY A 120 13.13 -13.38 -2.08
CA GLY A 120 13.00 -12.20 -1.23
C GLY A 120 13.39 -10.89 -1.89
N GLU A 121 13.76 -10.90 -3.18
CA GLU A 121 14.10 -9.69 -3.92
C GLU A 121 12.85 -8.83 -4.14
N MET A 122 12.99 -7.54 -3.89
CA MET A 122 11.88 -6.57 -3.94
C MET A 122 12.04 -5.64 -5.13
N ARG A 123 10.93 -5.32 -5.79
CA ARG A 123 10.87 -4.32 -6.85
C ARG A 123 9.57 -3.53 -6.75
N PHE A 124 9.68 -2.21 -6.81
CA PHE A 124 8.56 -1.27 -6.86
C PHE A 124 8.67 -0.46 -8.15
N VAL A 125 7.55 -0.32 -8.87
CA VAL A 125 7.50 0.34 -10.18
C VAL A 125 6.36 1.34 -10.20
N ASP A 126 6.64 2.52 -10.74
CA ASP A 126 5.65 3.51 -11.12
C ASP A 126 5.25 3.29 -12.58
N CYS A 127 4.04 2.80 -12.79
CA CYS A 127 3.56 2.41 -14.11
C CYS A 127 3.20 3.61 -14.99
N SER A 128 3.09 4.80 -14.41
CA SER A 128 2.93 6.04 -15.18
C SER A 128 4.27 6.48 -15.79
N GLU A 129 5.36 6.26 -15.06
CA GLU A 129 6.73 6.58 -15.51
C GLU A 129 7.33 5.46 -16.37
N SER A 130 6.96 4.20 -16.12
CA SER A 130 7.50 3.00 -16.78
C SER A 130 6.37 2.07 -17.29
N PRO A 131 5.52 2.52 -18.22
CA PRO A 131 4.33 1.76 -18.65
C PRO A 131 4.64 0.43 -19.35
N ASN A 132 5.85 0.28 -19.89
CA ASN A 132 6.29 -0.94 -20.57
C ASN A 132 6.99 -1.94 -19.62
N ASP A 133 7.06 -1.65 -18.32
CA ASP A 133 7.60 -2.62 -17.37
C ASP A 133 6.64 -3.80 -17.24
N LYS A 134 7.17 -5.02 -17.26
CA LYS A 134 6.37 -6.26 -17.18
C LYS A 134 5.52 -6.36 -15.91
N LEU A 135 5.88 -5.68 -14.82
CA LEU A 135 5.04 -5.63 -13.62
C LEU A 135 3.80 -4.74 -13.79
N CYS A 136 3.78 -3.87 -14.79
CA CYS A 136 2.62 -3.03 -15.09
C CYS A 136 1.61 -3.73 -16.01
N SER A 137 1.98 -4.88 -16.59
CA SER A 137 1.14 -5.78 -17.41
C SER A 137 1.47 -7.25 -17.10
N PRO A 138 1.07 -7.75 -15.92
CA PRO A 138 1.60 -8.98 -15.32
C PRO A 138 1.10 -10.31 -15.88
#